data_AF-A0A1G3QFH2-F1
#
_entry.id   AF-A0A1G3QFH2-F1
#
_cell.length_a   1.000
_cell.length_b   1.000
_cell.length_c   1.000
_cell.angle_alpha   90.00
_cell.angle_beta   90.00
_cell.angle_gamma   90.00
#
_symmetry.space_group_name_H-M   'P 1'
#
loop_
_entity.id
_entity.type
_entity.pdbx_description
1 polymer ?
#
loop_
_entity_poly.entity_id
_entity_poly.type
_entity_poly.pdbx_seq_one_letter_code
_entity_poly.pdbx_strand_id
1 'polypeptide(L)'
;MKKVSISEIQNALNPEIVRSFQIIYIGIMAGATFFLCVILFMYLTGSPGEEISMHSLETVNLLTLMHLISFAAGMVVSKYLYNRSLSEPAVESAINDMKADAVSNIAGHYISIIRTAKIIRLALIEGPAFFGLVTCFLAVNNKIIYQYGYYWINIFSYIVFIYIVIKDFPTREKLLEIFKNKLKYLIE
;
A
#
# COMPACT_ATOMS: atom_id res chain seq x y z
N MET A 1 12.46 22.73 16.29
CA MET A 1 11.80 22.52 14.98
C MET A 1 11.36 23.87 14.40
N LYS A 2 11.74 24.22 13.17
CA LYS A 2 11.30 25.48 12.53
C LYS A 2 9.92 25.27 11.91
N LYS A 3 8.94 26.10 12.31
CA LYS A 3 7.61 26.09 11.72
C LYS A 3 7.64 26.65 10.29
N VAL A 4 6.69 26.21 9.47
CA VAL A 4 6.51 26.67 8.09
C VAL A 4 5.09 27.18 7.91
N SER A 5 4.95 28.21 7.10
CA SER A 5 3.63 28.74 6.74
C SER A 5 2.90 27.78 5.78
N ILE A 6 1.56 27.83 5.78
CA ILE A 6 0.76 27.08 4.81
C ILE A 6 1.11 27.48 3.37
N SER A 7 1.41 28.75 3.10
CA SER A 7 1.79 29.23 1.77
C SER A 7 3.12 28.62 1.31
N GLU A 8 4.11 28.49 2.20
CA GLU A 8 5.36 27.78 1.90
C GLU A 8 5.11 26.31 1.53
N ILE A 9 4.27 25.60 2.27
CA ILE A 9 3.89 24.21 1.95
C ILE A 9 3.17 24.14 0.59
N GLN A 10 2.24 25.06 0.33
CA GLN A 10 1.51 25.12 -0.94
C GLN A 10 2.43 25.37 -2.13
N ASN A 11 3.45 26.22 -1.97
CA ASN A 11 4.46 26.50 -2.98
C ASN A 11 5.40 25.30 -3.19
N ALA A 12 5.76 24.61 -2.10
CA ALA A 12 6.57 23.40 -2.16
C ALA A 12 5.82 22.21 -2.79
N LEU A 13 4.49 22.13 -2.66
CA LEU A 13 3.65 21.13 -3.34
C LEU A 13 3.40 21.51 -4.81
N ASN A 14 4.48 21.62 -5.59
CA ASN A 14 4.41 21.85 -7.02
C ASN A 14 3.86 20.62 -7.78
N PRO A 15 3.40 20.78 -9.04
CA PRO A 15 2.83 19.68 -9.82
C PRO A 15 3.78 18.49 -10.02
N GLU A 16 5.09 18.72 -10.08
CA GLU A 16 6.09 17.66 -10.26
C GLU A 16 6.17 16.72 -9.06
N ILE A 17 6.15 17.28 -7.85
CA ILE A 17 6.15 16.52 -6.61
C ILE A 17 4.87 15.70 -6.49
N VAL A 18 3.70 16.30 -6.78
CA VAL A 18 2.43 15.56 -6.76
C VAL A 18 2.45 14.43 -7.79
N ARG A 19 2.95 14.68 -9.01
CA ARG A 19 3.09 13.67 -10.06
C ARG A 19 4.02 12.53 -9.62
N SER A 20 5.12 12.83 -8.93
CA SER A 20 6.02 11.81 -8.38
C SER A 20 5.28 10.85 -7.44
N PHE A 21 4.43 11.36 -6.54
CA PHE A 21 3.60 10.51 -5.70
C PHE A 21 2.61 9.67 -6.52
N GLN A 22 1.98 10.25 -7.54
CA GLN A 22 1.01 9.55 -8.39
C GLN A 22 1.66 8.40 -9.16
N ILE A 23 2.86 8.60 -9.71
CA ILE A 23 3.62 7.56 -10.41
C ILE A 23 3.89 6.39 -9.47
N ILE A 24 4.31 6.64 -8.23
CA ILE A 24 4.55 5.59 -7.23
C ILE A 24 3.26 4.81 -6.95
N TYR A 25 2.15 5.49 -6.70
CA TYR A 25 0.86 4.84 -6.45
C TYR A 25 0.39 3.98 -7.63
N ILE A 26 0.52 4.50 -8.86
CA ILE A 26 0.16 3.76 -10.08
C ILE A 26 1.08 2.55 -10.26
N GLY A 27 2.39 2.69 -10.05
CA GLY A 27 3.35 1.60 -10.19
C GLY A 27 3.06 0.43 -9.23
N ILE A 28 2.84 0.73 -7.94
CA ILE A 28 2.49 -0.27 -6.93
C ILE A 28 1.15 -0.96 -7.29
N MET A 29 0.15 -0.18 -7.71
CA MET A 29 -1.15 -0.71 -8.11
C MET A 29 -1.05 -1.63 -9.35
N ALA A 30 -0.33 -1.18 -10.38
CA ALA A 30 -0.26 -1.85 -11.67
C ALA A 30 0.35 -3.26 -11.56
N GLY A 31 1.35 -3.45 -10.71
CA GLY A 31 1.96 -4.76 -10.49
C GLY A 31 0.95 -5.82 -10.02
N ALA A 32 0.20 -5.50 -8.97
CA ALA A 32 -0.82 -6.40 -8.42
C ALA A 32 -1.98 -6.63 -9.41
N THR A 33 -2.42 -5.57 -10.11
CA THR A 33 -3.48 -5.67 -11.12
C THR A 33 -3.08 -6.53 -12.30
N PHE A 34 -1.86 -6.37 -12.81
CA PHE A 34 -1.34 -7.21 -13.90
C PHE A 34 -1.29 -8.68 -13.49
N PHE A 35 -0.83 -8.97 -12.27
CA PHE A 35 -0.80 -10.34 -11.77
C PHE A 35 -2.21 -10.94 -11.63
N LEU A 36 -3.20 -10.17 -11.17
CA LEU A 36 -4.59 -10.59 -11.19
C LEU A 36 -5.09 -10.90 -12.61
N CYS A 37 -4.76 -10.06 -13.60
CA CYS A 37 -5.13 -10.32 -15.00
C CYS A 37 -4.56 -11.66 -15.51
N VAL A 38 -3.33 -12.01 -15.13
CA VAL A 38 -2.73 -13.32 -15.46
C VAL A 38 -3.52 -14.47 -14.82
N ILE A 39 -3.87 -14.36 -13.54
CA ILE A 39 -4.68 -15.37 -12.82
C ILE A 39 -6.04 -15.56 -13.50
N LEU A 40 -6.72 -14.45 -13.84
CA LEU A 40 -8.00 -14.49 -14.53
C LEU A 40 -7.87 -15.12 -15.92
N PHE A 41 -6.83 -14.77 -16.67
CA PHE A 41 -6.56 -15.39 -17.97
C PHE A 41 -6.39 -16.91 -17.83
N MET A 42 -5.56 -17.37 -16.89
CA MET A 42 -5.36 -18.80 -16.64
C MET A 42 -6.64 -19.53 -16.19
N TYR A 43 -7.50 -18.86 -15.41
CA TYR A 43 -8.79 -19.39 -15.01
C TYR A 43 -9.77 -19.52 -16.19
N LEU A 44 -9.76 -18.56 -17.12
CA LEU A 44 -10.66 -18.58 -18.28
C LEU A 44 -10.22 -19.60 -19.34
N THR A 45 -8.91 -19.85 -19.47
CA THR A 45 -8.36 -20.79 -20.46
C THR A 45 -8.18 -22.21 -19.93
N GLY A 46 -8.38 -22.45 -18.64
CA GLY A 46 -8.21 -23.77 -18.04
C GLY A 46 -9.44 -24.67 -18.20
N SER A 47 -9.22 -25.99 -18.28
CA SER A 47 -10.28 -27.00 -18.29
C SER A 47 -10.53 -27.55 -16.87
N PRO A 48 -11.78 -27.76 -16.44
CA PRO A 48 -12.14 -28.24 -15.09
C PRO A 48 -12.05 -29.78 -14.90
N GLY A 49 -11.40 -30.53 -15.79
CA GLY A 49 -11.54 -31.99 -15.88
C GLY A 49 -10.54 -32.89 -15.13
N GLU A 50 -9.63 -32.35 -14.32
CA GLU A 50 -8.60 -33.14 -13.63
C GLU A 50 -8.95 -33.45 -12.18
N GLU A 51 -8.56 -34.64 -11.70
CA GLU A 51 -8.67 -35.00 -10.28
C GLU A 51 -7.77 -34.10 -9.42
N ILE A 52 -8.33 -33.53 -8.35
CA ILE A 52 -7.59 -32.69 -7.42
C ILE A 52 -6.80 -33.58 -6.47
N SER A 53 -5.50 -33.32 -6.35
CA SER A 53 -4.68 -33.90 -5.28
C SER A 53 -5.08 -33.35 -3.91
N MET A 54 -5.38 -34.24 -2.96
CA MET A 54 -5.70 -33.87 -1.57
C MET A 54 -4.58 -33.03 -0.93
N HIS A 55 -3.33 -33.32 -1.24
CA HIS A 55 -2.19 -32.57 -0.73
C HIS A 55 -2.18 -31.12 -1.25
N SER A 56 -2.53 -30.90 -2.52
CA SER A 56 -2.66 -29.56 -3.09
C SER A 56 -3.79 -28.78 -2.41
N LEU A 57 -4.92 -29.44 -2.10
CA LEU A 57 -6.05 -28.85 -1.41
C LEU A 57 -5.66 -28.40 0.02
N GLU A 58 -5.00 -29.27 0.78
CA GLU A 58 -4.49 -28.96 2.13
C GLU A 58 -3.51 -27.79 2.11
N THR A 59 -2.64 -27.74 1.10
CA THR A 59 -1.68 -26.65 0.93
C THR A 59 -2.39 -25.31 0.70
N VAL A 60 -3.38 -25.26 -0.20
CA VAL A 60 -4.14 -24.03 -0.46
C VAL A 60 -4.97 -23.62 0.75
N ASN A 61 -5.50 -24.56 1.54
CA ASN A 61 -6.16 -24.27 2.80
C ASN A 61 -5.23 -23.57 3.80
N LEU A 62 -4.03 -24.13 4.00
CA LEU A 62 -3.04 -23.55 4.90
C LEU A 62 -2.62 -22.16 4.43
N LEU A 63 -2.36 -21.98 3.13
CA LEU A 63 -2.01 -20.69 2.55
C LEU A 63 -3.15 -19.67 2.68
N THR A 64 -4.40 -20.09 2.52
CA THR A 64 -5.57 -19.21 2.72
C THR A 64 -5.64 -18.73 4.17
N LEU A 65 -5.44 -19.63 5.15
CA LEU A 65 -5.42 -19.24 6.56
C LEU A 65 -4.28 -18.26 6.87
N MET A 66 -3.06 -18.58 6.40
CA MET A 66 -1.89 -17.71 6.57
C MET A 66 -2.10 -16.34 5.91
N HIS A 67 -2.72 -16.32 4.73
CA HIS A 67 -3.07 -15.09 4.04
C HIS A 67 -3.99 -14.21 4.89
N LEU A 68 -5.09 -14.74 5.41
CA LEU A 68 -6.04 -13.97 6.23
C LEU A 68 -5.37 -13.40 7.50
N ILE A 69 -4.53 -14.18 8.17
CA ILE A 69 -3.73 -13.73 9.33
C ILE A 69 -2.78 -12.61 8.92
N SER A 70 -2.04 -12.80 7.83
CA SER A 70 -1.08 -11.81 7.31
C SER A 70 -1.77 -10.51 6.91
N PHE A 71 -2.98 -10.59 6.34
CA PHE A 71 -3.76 -9.44 5.94
C PHE A 71 -4.26 -8.65 7.14
N ALA A 72 -4.80 -9.32 8.16
CA ALA A 72 -5.20 -8.67 9.41
C ALA A 72 -4.00 -7.97 10.09
N ALA A 73 -2.87 -8.67 10.19
CA ALA A 73 -1.64 -8.11 10.75
C ALA A 73 -1.13 -6.91 9.94
N GLY A 74 -1.08 -7.02 8.61
CA GLY A 74 -0.64 -5.96 7.71
C GLY A 74 -1.50 -4.70 7.83
N MET A 75 -2.81 -4.84 7.98
CA MET A 75 -3.73 -3.72 8.20
C MET A 75 -3.47 -3.00 9.53
N VAL A 76 -3.22 -3.74 10.61
CA VAL A 76 -2.91 -3.16 11.92
C VAL A 76 -1.54 -2.49 11.91
N VAL A 77 -0.51 -3.20 11.46
CA VAL A 77 0.89 -2.74 11.45
C VAL A 77 1.07 -1.53 10.52
N SER A 78 0.49 -1.55 9.32
CA SER A 78 0.56 -0.43 8.38
C SER A 78 -0.06 0.85 8.96
N LYS A 79 -1.21 0.75 9.62
CA LYS A 79 -1.86 1.89 10.29
C LYS A 79 -1.03 2.40 11.47
N TYR A 80 -0.50 1.50 12.29
CA TYR A 80 0.36 1.85 13.42
C TYR A 80 1.62 2.58 12.97
N LEU A 81 2.37 1.99 12.02
CA LEU A 81 3.61 2.57 11.50
C LEU A 81 3.36 3.91 10.79
N TYR A 82 2.29 4.03 9.99
CA TYR A 82 1.94 5.30 9.35
C TYR A 82 1.70 6.42 10.37
N ASN A 83 0.95 6.16 11.43
CA ASN A 83 0.70 7.16 12.47
C ASN A 83 1.97 7.46 13.28
N ARG A 84 2.80 6.46 13.55
CA ARG A 84 4.09 6.62 14.24
C ARG A 84 5.06 7.46 13.41
N SER A 85 5.19 7.21 12.11
CA SER A 85 6.08 7.95 11.21
C SER A 85 5.69 9.43 11.05
N LEU A 86 4.43 9.79 11.33
CA LEU A 86 3.93 11.17 11.28
C LEU A 86 3.77 11.80 12.67
N SER A 87 4.22 11.11 13.72
CA SER A 87 4.22 11.65 15.09
C SER A 87 5.30 12.71 15.26
N GLU A 88 5.04 13.68 16.15
CA GLU A 88 5.97 14.78 16.43
C GLU A 88 7.39 14.30 16.78
N PRO A 89 7.59 13.30 17.66
CA PRO A 89 8.94 12.81 17.97
C PRO A 89 9.65 12.20 16.75
N ALA A 90 8.93 11.49 15.89
CA ALA A 90 9.52 10.87 14.70
C ALA A 90 9.92 11.92 13.67
N VAL A 91 9.08 12.95 13.49
CA VAL A 91 9.35 14.06 12.59
C VAL A 91 10.51 14.91 13.11
N GLU A 92 10.55 15.20 14.41
CA GLU A 92 11.63 15.95 15.03
C GLU A 92 12.98 15.22 14.91
N SER A 93 13.00 13.91 15.21
CA SER A 93 14.20 13.08 15.01
C SER A 93 14.68 13.12 13.55
N ALA A 94 13.76 12.99 12.59
CA ALA A 94 14.12 13.01 11.17
C ALA A 94 14.70 14.36 10.71
N ILE A 95 14.30 15.47 11.33
CA ILE A 95 14.80 16.82 11.03
C ILE A 95 16.15 17.06 11.69
N ASN A 96 16.34 16.62 12.93
CA ASN A 96 17.58 16.84 13.68
C ASN A 96 18.77 16.13 13.02
N ASP A 97 18.53 15.04 12.28
CA ASP A 97 19.54 14.33 11.49
C ASP A 97 19.88 15.03 10.15
N MET A 98 19.22 16.15 9.81
CA MET A 98 19.50 16.88 8.58
C MET A 98 20.77 17.72 8.69
N LYS A 99 21.59 17.69 7.64
CA LYS A 99 22.76 18.58 7.52
C LYS A 99 22.31 20.05 7.46
N ALA A 100 23.09 20.94 8.06
CA ALA A 100 22.81 22.37 8.16
C ALA A 100 22.51 23.06 6.80
N ASP A 101 23.10 22.57 5.71
CA ASP A 101 22.91 23.13 4.36
C ASP A 101 21.50 22.84 3.77
N ALA A 102 20.77 21.90 4.34
CA ALA A 102 19.43 21.50 3.88
C ALA A 102 18.29 22.38 4.48
N VAL A 103 18.63 23.30 5.38
CA VAL A 103 17.67 24.15 6.12
C VAL A 103 16.93 25.14 5.20
N SER A 104 17.40 25.38 3.98
CA SER A 104 16.73 26.25 3.00
C SER A 104 15.43 25.68 2.45
N ASN A 105 15.17 24.37 2.57
CA ASN A 105 13.96 23.72 2.03
C ASN A 105 13.26 22.76 3.02
N ILE A 106 12.92 23.26 4.21
CA ILE A 106 12.24 22.48 5.25
C ILE A 106 10.88 21.92 4.78
N ALA A 107 10.12 22.70 3.99
CA ALA A 107 8.84 22.24 3.45
C ALA A 107 9.01 20.99 2.56
N GLY A 108 10.04 20.97 1.70
CA GLY A 108 10.37 19.81 0.89
C GLY A 108 10.70 18.57 1.72
N HIS A 109 11.36 18.75 2.86
CA HIS A 109 11.65 17.65 3.78
C HIS A 109 10.39 17.06 4.43
N TYR A 110 9.46 17.90 4.88
CA TYR A 110 8.19 17.42 5.44
C TYR A 110 7.38 16.64 4.40
N ILE A 111 7.37 17.11 3.14
CA ILE A 111 6.75 16.38 2.04
C ILE A 111 7.42 15.01 1.84
N SER A 112 8.75 14.93 1.94
CA SER A 112 9.47 13.65 1.83
C SER A 112 9.12 12.70 2.97
N ILE A 113 8.94 13.17 4.21
CA ILE A 113 8.50 12.34 5.34
C ILE A 113 7.12 11.74 5.06
N ILE A 114 6.16 12.56 4.59
CA ILE A 114 4.82 12.09 4.20
C ILE A 114 4.92 11.04 3.09
N ARG A 115 5.77 11.28 2.09
CA ARG A 115 6.02 10.34 0.99
C ARG A 115 6.48 8.99 1.51
N THR A 116 7.52 8.98 2.34
CA THR A 116 8.09 7.75 2.92
C THR A 116 7.05 7.02 3.77
N ALA A 117 6.31 7.72 4.64
CA ALA A 117 5.27 7.12 5.45
C ALA A 117 4.16 6.47 4.60
N LYS A 118 3.74 7.12 3.51
CA LYS A 118 2.75 6.58 2.57
C LYS A 118 3.28 5.35 1.83
N ILE A 119 4.52 5.39 1.34
CA ILE A 119 5.15 4.24 0.65
C ILE A 119 5.22 3.03 1.57
N ILE A 120 5.73 3.21 2.81
CA ILE A 120 5.83 2.13 3.79
C ILE A 120 4.44 1.54 4.08
N ARG A 121 3.43 2.39 4.27
CA ARG A 121 2.05 1.95 4.50
C ARG A 121 1.53 1.12 3.32
N LEU A 122 1.74 1.57 2.08
CA LEU A 122 1.30 0.85 0.89
C LEU A 122 2.01 -0.50 0.75
N ALA A 123 3.34 -0.54 0.92
CA ALA A 123 4.13 -1.78 0.83
C ALA A 123 3.65 -2.85 1.84
N LEU A 124 3.31 -2.43 3.07
CA LEU A 124 2.79 -3.34 4.10
C LEU A 124 1.41 -3.93 3.80
N ILE A 125 0.59 -3.23 3.01
CA ILE A 125 -0.74 -3.71 2.59
C ILE A 125 -0.63 -4.49 1.27
N GLU A 126 0.29 -4.10 0.39
CA GLU A 126 0.60 -4.76 -0.87
C GLU A 126 1.08 -6.20 -0.65
N GLY A 127 1.92 -6.45 0.37
CA GLY A 127 2.41 -7.80 0.69
C GLY A 127 1.28 -8.84 0.84
N PRO A 128 0.31 -8.65 1.77
CA PRO A 128 -0.86 -9.52 1.88
C PRO A 128 -1.79 -9.52 0.65
N ALA A 129 -1.82 -8.44 -0.14
CA ALA A 129 -2.53 -8.42 -1.42
C ALA A 129 -1.90 -9.42 -2.41
N PHE A 130 -0.59 -9.36 -2.59
CA PHE A 130 0.15 -10.32 -3.43
C PHE A 130 0.09 -11.74 -2.89
N PHE A 131 0.17 -11.94 -1.57
CA PHE A 131 0.00 -13.28 -0.99
C PHE A 131 -1.36 -13.86 -1.39
N GLY A 132 -2.46 -13.14 -1.19
CA GLY A 132 -3.79 -13.59 -1.61
C GLY A 132 -3.87 -13.94 -3.10
N LEU A 133 -3.28 -13.11 -3.97
CA LEU A 133 -3.20 -13.40 -5.40
C LEU A 133 -2.35 -14.66 -5.70
N VAL A 134 -1.23 -14.88 -5.02
CA VAL A 134 -0.42 -16.10 -5.16
C VAL A 134 -1.21 -17.34 -4.72
N THR A 135 -1.98 -17.24 -3.63
CA THR A 135 -2.86 -18.33 -3.20
C THR A 135 -3.94 -18.62 -4.25
N CYS A 136 -4.57 -17.59 -4.84
CA CYS A 136 -5.49 -17.77 -5.97
C CYS A 136 -4.80 -18.40 -7.18
N PHE A 137 -3.61 -17.94 -7.54
CA PHE A 137 -2.81 -18.50 -8.63
C PHE A 137 -2.59 -20.00 -8.44
N LEU A 138 -2.14 -20.42 -7.25
CA LEU A 138 -1.94 -21.84 -6.94
C LEU A 138 -3.24 -22.63 -6.99
N ALA A 139 -4.35 -22.06 -6.51
CA ALA A 139 -5.66 -22.71 -6.56
C ALA A 139 -6.20 -22.85 -8.00
N VAL A 140 -5.95 -21.87 -8.88
CA VAL A 140 -6.28 -21.98 -10.32
C VAL A 140 -5.38 -23.00 -11.00
N ASN A 141 -4.07 -22.99 -10.70
CA ASN A 141 -3.09 -23.89 -11.32
C ASN A 141 -3.37 -25.36 -10.98
N ASN A 142 -3.73 -25.64 -9.72
CA ASN A 142 -4.11 -26.98 -9.26
C ASN A 142 -5.59 -27.33 -9.51
N LYS A 143 -6.31 -26.52 -10.30
CA LYS A 143 -7.74 -26.68 -10.63
C LYS A 143 -8.71 -26.67 -9.44
N ILE A 144 -8.24 -26.34 -8.24
CA ILE A 144 -9.01 -26.30 -7.00
C ILE A 144 -10.17 -25.30 -7.10
N ILE A 145 -9.93 -24.12 -7.67
CA ILE A 145 -10.96 -23.05 -7.75
C ILE A 145 -12.18 -23.47 -8.60
N TYR A 146 -12.03 -24.37 -9.57
CA TYR A 146 -13.16 -24.81 -10.41
C TYR A 146 -14.14 -25.69 -9.64
N GLN A 147 -13.66 -26.47 -8.67
CA GLN A 147 -14.50 -27.30 -7.81
C GLN A 147 -14.92 -26.55 -6.53
N TYR A 148 -14.03 -25.70 -6.01
CA TYR A 148 -14.19 -24.97 -4.76
C TYR A 148 -14.09 -23.45 -4.99
N GLY A 149 -15.17 -22.86 -5.50
CA GLY A 149 -15.20 -21.43 -5.85
C GLY A 149 -14.95 -20.46 -4.69
N TYR A 150 -15.04 -20.90 -3.42
CA TYR A 150 -14.81 -20.03 -2.27
C TYR A 150 -13.36 -19.56 -2.12
N TYR A 151 -12.38 -20.22 -2.76
CA TYR A 151 -10.98 -19.76 -2.71
C TYR A 151 -10.73 -18.41 -3.40
N TRP A 152 -11.71 -17.90 -4.16
CA TRP A 152 -11.71 -16.50 -4.60
C TRP A 152 -11.73 -15.50 -3.44
N ILE A 153 -12.05 -15.93 -2.21
CA ILE A 153 -11.92 -15.08 -1.01
C ILE A 153 -10.51 -14.51 -0.85
N ASN A 154 -9.47 -15.20 -1.36
CA ASN A 154 -8.10 -14.72 -1.30
C ASN A 154 -7.86 -13.45 -2.16
N ILE A 155 -8.74 -13.12 -3.12
CA ILE A 155 -8.73 -11.83 -3.84
C ILE A 155 -9.12 -10.65 -2.92
N PHE A 156 -9.79 -10.90 -1.80
CA PHE A 156 -10.32 -9.84 -0.94
C PHE A 156 -9.25 -8.83 -0.50
N SER A 157 -8.05 -9.28 -0.15
CA SER A 157 -6.96 -8.36 0.25
C SER A 157 -6.52 -7.44 -0.91
N TYR A 158 -6.52 -7.95 -2.15
CA TYR A 158 -6.28 -7.14 -3.34
C TYR A 158 -7.38 -6.08 -3.53
N ILE A 159 -8.66 -6.45 -3.42
CA ILE A 159 -9.77 -5.49 -3.53
C ILE A 159 -9.62 -4.38 -2.50
N VAL A 160 -9.34 -4.73 -1.24
CA VAL A 160 -9.12 -3.76 -0.17
C VAL A 160 -7.91 -2.88 -0.46
N PHE A 161 -6.80 -3.45 -0.94
CA PHE A 161 -5.62 -2.71 -1.34
C PHE A 161 -5.91 -1.68 -2.44
N ILE A 162 -6.58 -2.09 -3.53
CA ILE A 162 -6.99 -1.18 -4.61
C ILE A 162 -7.90 -0.07 -4.09
N TYR A 163 -8.88 -0.42 -3.26
CA TYR A 163 -9.76 0.56 -2.64
C TYR A 163 -8.97 1.59 -1.81
N ILE A 164 -7.99 1.16 -1.02
CA ILE A 164 -7.12 2.06 -0.24
C ILE A 164 -6.27 2.94 -1.16
N VAL A 165 -5.69 2.40 -2.22
CA VAL A 165 -4.88 3.17 -3.19
C VAL A 165 -5.72 4.25 -3.87
N ILE A 166 -6.93 3.93 -4.34
CA ILE A 166 -7.85 4.89 -4.97
C ILE A 166 -8.30 5.96 -3.96
N LYS A 167 -8.70 5.53 -2.76
CA LYS A 167 -9.14 6.44 -1.70
C LYS A 167 -8.02 7.39 -1.26
N ASP A 168 -6.81 6.87 -1.06
CA ASP A 168 -5.66 7.64 -0.58
C ASP A 168 -4.82 8.24 -1.74
N PHE A 169 -5.33 8.17 -2.98
CA PHE A 169 -4.64 8.63 -4.19
C PHE A 169 -4.17 10.08 -4.01
N PRO A 170 -2.89 10.39 -4.28
CA PRO A 170 -2.29 11.66 -3.93
C PRO A 170 -2.77 12.77 -4.86
N THR A 171 -3.55 13.69 -4.30
CA THR A 171 -3.86 15.00 -4.89
C THR A 171 -3.24 16.10 -4.04
N ARG A 172 -3.09 17.30 -4.59
CA ARG A 172 -2.53 18.45 -3.86
C ARG A 172 -3.34 18.75 -2.60
N GLU A 173 -4.66 18.69 -2.70
CA GLU A 173 -5.62 18.96 -1.62
C GLU A 173 -5.48 17.94 -0.49
N LYS A 174 -5.43 16.64 -0.84
CA LYS A 174 -5.25 15.56 0.15
C LYS A 174 -3.90 15.63 0.85
N LEU A 175 -2.84 16.03 0.14
CA LEU A 175 -1.53 16.24 0.76
C LEU A 175 -1.55 17.43 1.73
N LEU A 176 -2.18 18.55 1.35
CA LEU A 176 -2.39 19.70 2.24
C LEU A 176 -3.24 19.34 3.46
N GLU A 177 -4.25 18.50 3.30
CA GLU A 177 -5.10 18.03 4.40
C GLU A 177 -4.29 17.25 5.44
N ILE A 178 -3.30 16.45 5.02
CA ILE A 178 -2.40 15.74 5.94
C ILE A 178 -1.61 16.75 6.78
N PHE A 179 -1.13 17.84 6.20
CA PHE A 179 -0.45 18.88 6.96
C PHE A 179 -1.36 19.51 8.00
N LYS A 180 -2.57 19.90 7.61
CA LYS A 180 -3.55 20.53 8.52
C LYS A 180 -4.01 19.62 9.66
N ASN A 181 -4.19 18.32 9.38
CA ASN A 181 -4.78 17.40 10.34
C ASN A 181 -3.74 16.66 11.19
N LYS A 182 -2.67 16.15 10.55
CA LYS A 182 -1.68 15.29 11.22
C LYS A 182 -0.40 16.02 11.60
N LEU A 183 -0.03 17.07 10.86
CA LEU A 183 1.21 17.82 11.09
C LEU A 183 0.95 19.28 11.51
N LYS A 184 -0.17 19.53 12.20
CA LYS A 184 -0.55 20.88 12.66
C LYS A 184 0.51 21.55 13.52
N TYR A 185 1.35 20.77 14.21
CA TYR A 185 2.45 21.26 15.05
C TYR A 185 3.61 21.83 14.23
N LEU A 186 3.68 21.56 12.92
CA LEU A 186 4.66 22.12 11.99
C LEU A 186 4.22 23.44 11.35
N ILE A 187 2.94 23.81 11.50
CA ILE A 187 2.36 25.00 10.87
C ILE A 187 2.41 26.16 11.87
N GLU A 188 2.79 27.33 11.36
CA GLU A 188 2.66 28.62 12.07
C GLU A 188 1.22 29.15 12.01
#